data_AF-A0A538CIG1-F1
#
_entry.id   AF-A0A538CIG1-F1
#
_cell.length_a   1.000
_cell.length_b   1.000
_cell.length_c   1.000
_cell.angle_alpha   90.00
_cell.angle_beta   90.00
_cell.angle_gamma   90.00
#
_symmetry.space_group_name_H-M   'P 1'
#
loop_
_entity.id
_entity.type
_entity.pdbx_description
1 polymer ?
#
loop_
_entity_poly.entity_id
_entity_poly.type
_entity_poly.pdbx_seq_one_letter_code
_entity_poly.pdbx_strand_id
1 'polypeptide(L)'
;MRKTIVDRAADFVLAVERVFGERPRLLDGSRAVQLGDVRLSLEAGERELCVIRMHGALEEYLAVFEVRGDIEVPLLQAREFLDG
;
A
#
# COMPACT_ATOMS: atom_id res chain seq x y z
N MET A 1 -8.01 -29.54 4.73
CA MET A 1 -7.19 -28.33 4.48
C MET A 1 -7.86 -27.14 5.15
N ARG A 2 -7.26 -26.54 6.18
CA ARG A 2 -7.71 -25.23 6.68
C ARG A 2 -7.34 -24.20 5.61
N LYS A 3 -8.34 -23.53 5.03
CA LYS A 3 -8.10 -22.33 4.23
C LYS A 3 -7.69 -21.23 5.21
N THR A 4 -6.41 -20.89 5.27
CA THR A 4 -5.98 -19.67 5.96
C THR A 4 -6.55 -18.51 5.17
N ILE A 5 -7.47 -17.76 5.77
CA ILE A 5 -7.93 -16.50 5.22
C ILE A 5 -6.81 -15.50 5.52
N VAL A 6 -6.05 -15.13 4.50
CA VAL A 6 -5.06 -14.06 4.59
C VAL A 6 -5.83 -12.77 4.33
N ASP A 7 -6.12 -12.02 5.37
CA ASP A 7 -6.69 -10.68 5.25
C ASP A 7 -5.53 -9.69 5.11
N ARG A 8 -5.19 -9.36 3.87
CA ARG A 8 -4.05 -8.47 3.59
C ARG A 8 -4.31 -7.05 4.06
N ALA A 9 -5.57 -6.61 4.09
CA ALA A 9 -5.95 -5.31 4.60
C ALA A 9 -5.70 -5.19 6.12
N ALA A 10 -5.87 -6.29 6.87
CA ALA A 10 -5.54 -6.33 8.29
C ALA A 10 -4.04 -6.08 8.57
N ASP A 11 -3.16 -6.62 7.71
CA ASP A 11 -1.70 -6.48 7.86
C ASP A 11 -1.14 -5.25 7.13
N PHE A 12 -1.87 -4.67 6.18
CA PHE A 12 -1.40 -3.61 5.29
C PHE A 12 -0.86 -2.38 6.04
N VAL A 13 -1.64 -1.85 6.98
CA VAL A 13 -1.27 -0.64 7.73
C VAL A 13 0.02 -0.86 8.53
N LEU A 14 0.13 -2.02 9.19
CA LEU A 14 1.31 -2.39 9.98
C LEU A 14 2.53 -2.67 9.10
N ALA A 15 2.33 -3.26 7.93
CA ALA A 15 3.40 -3.46 6.96
C ALA A 15 3.91 -2.13 6.41
N VAL A 16 3.01 -1.18 6.10
CA VAL A 16 3.37 0.17 5.67
C VAL A 16 4.19 0.88 6.75
N GLU A 17 3.75 0.87 8.01
CA GLU A 17 4.48 1.49 9.12
C GLU A 17 5.89 0.89 9.28
N ARG A 18 6.05 -0.43 9.13
CA ARG A 18 7.36 -1.10 9.22
C ARG A 18 8.27 -0.78 8.03
N VAL A 19 7.74 -0.73 6.81
CA VAL A 19 8.54 -0.49 5.61
C VAL A 19 8.94 0.98 5.49
N PHE A 20 8.02 1.91 5.72
CA PHE A 20 8.26 3.34 5.56
C PHE A 20 8.80 4.01 6.83
N GLY A 21 8.71 3.34 7.98
CA GLY A 21 9.25 3.84 9.25
C GLY A 21 8.45 5.01 9.84
N GLU A 22 7.27 5.29 9.32
CA GLU A 22 6.35 6.31 9.82
C GLU A 22 4.92 5.77 9.90
N ARG A 23 4.12 6.32 10.82
CA ARG A 23 2.74 5.89 11.01
C ARG A 23 1.83 6.52 9.95
N PRO A 24 1.24 5.73 9.03
CA PRO A 24 0.44 6.30 7.97
C PRO A 24 -0.93 6.77 8.46
N ARG A 25 -1.54 7.70 7.72
CA ARG A 25 -2.95 8.08 7.90
C ARG A 25 -3.85 7.06 7.18
N LEU A 26 -4.82 6.49 7.88
CA LEU A 26 -5.81 5.60 7.26
C LEU A 26 -6.85 6.39 6.46
N LEU A 27 -7.25 5.85 5.31
CA LEU A 27 -8.27 6.43 4.43
C LEU A 27 -9.47 5.48 4.27
N ASP A 28 -9.40 4.51 3.36
CA ASP A 28 -10.52 3.60 3.01
C ASP A 28 -10.40 2.26 3.72
N GLY A 29 -11.00 2.13 4.91
CA GLY A 29 -11.22 0.82 5.56
C GLY A 29 -9.98 -0.08 5.67
N SER A 30 -8.80 0.52 5.87
CA SER A 30 -7.49 -0.15 5.93
C SER A 30 -6.96 -0.71 4.60
N ARG A 31 -7.57 -0.41 3.45
CA ARG A 31 -7.05 -0.76 2.11
C ARG A 31 -6.34 0.40 1.42
N ALA A 32 -6.49 1.61 1.93
CA ALA A 32 -5.72 2.75 1.48
C ALA A 32 -5.17 3.53 2.67
N VAL A 33 -3.92 3.96 2.52
CA VAL A 33 -3.19 4.73 3.51
C VAL A 33 -2.46 5.88 2.85
N GLN A 34 -2.16 6.92 3.62
CA GLN A 34 -1.46 8.11 3.16
C GLN A 34 -0.19 8.38 3.98
N LEU A 35 0.90 8.65 3.26
CA LEU A 35 2.23 9.02 3.71
C LEU A 35 2.60 10.35 3.04
N GLY A 36 2.48 11.46 3.75
CA GLY A 36 2.66 12.79 3.15
C GLY A 36 1.73 13.05 1.94
N ASP A 37 2.32 13.33 0.78
CA ASP A 37 1.62 13.50 -0.50
C ASP A 37 1.38 12.19 -1.26
N VAL A 38 1.81 11.05 -0.73
CA VAL A 38 1.64 9.74 -1.39
C VAL A 38 0.51 8.95 -0.72
N ARG A 39 -0.40 8.44 -1.55
CA ARG A 39 -1.38 7.42 -1.18
C ARG A 39 -0.92 6.06 -1.69
N LEU A 40 -0.91 5.08 -0.80
CA LEU A 40 -0.75 3.67 -1.12
C LEU A 40 -2.12 3.00 -1.03
N SER A 41 -2.54 2.33 -2.11
CA SER A 41 -3.88 1.73 -2.21
C SER A 41 -3.82 0.28 -2.68
N LEU A 42 -4.50 -0.60 -1.97
CA LEU A 42 -4.76 -1.98 -2.38
C LEU A 42 -5.96 -2.01 -3.32
N GLU A 43 -5.69 -2.34 -4.58
CA GLU A 43 -6.69 -2.40 -5.65
C GLU A 43 -6.81 -3.82 -6.21
N ALA A 44 -7.72 -3.99 -7.18
CA ALA A 44 -7.98 -5.27 -7.85
C ALA A 44 -8.23 -6.46 -6.91
N GLY A 45 -8.93 -6.21 -5.79
CA GLY A 45 -9.16 -7.22 -4.74
C GLY A 45 -7.88 -7.59 -3.99
N GLU A 46 -7.05 -6.58 -3.65
CA GLU A 46 -5.80 -6.71 -2.89
C GLU A 46 -4.69 -7.43 -3.67
N ARG A 47 -4.77 -7.40 -5.00
CA ARG A 47 -3.78 -8.00 -5.91
C ARG A 47 -2.82 -6.98 -6.48
N GLU A 48 -3.11 -5.70 -6.30
CA GLU A 48 -2.32 -4.58 -6.81
C GLU A 48 -2.10 -3.58 -5.69
N LEU A 49 -0.85 -3.11 -5.56
CA LEU A 49 -0.48 -1.98 -4.74
C LEU A 49 -0.25 -0.79 -5.67
N CYS A 50 -1.15 0.16 -5.66
CA CYS A 50 -1.04 1.41 -6.40
C CYS A 50 -0.30 2.46 -5.56
N VAL A 51 0.68 3.11 -6.17
CA VAL A 51 1.39 4.29 -5.64
C VAL A 51 0.86 5.52 -6.35
N ILE A 52 0.25 6.42 -5.61
CA ILE A 52 -0.50 7.54 -6.16
C ILE A 52 -0.03 8.82 -5.47
N ARG A 53 0.47 9.80 -6.21
CA ARG A 53 0.76 11.13 -5.68
C ARG A 53 -0.50 11.98 -5.67
N MET A 54 -0.71 12.67 -4.56
CA MET A 54 -1.87 13.50 -4.27
C MET A 54 -1.51 14.98 -4.39
N HIS A 55 -2.08 15.67 -5.36
CA HIS A 55 -1.97 17.13 -5.51
C HIS A 55 -3.28 17.78 -5.04
N GLY A 56 -3.51 17.76 -3.72
CA GLY A 56 -4.79 18.16 -3.14
C GLY A 56 -5.90 17.15 -3.48
N ALA A 57 -6.83 17.54 -4.36
CA ALA A 57 -7.92 16.67 -4.81
C ALA A 57 -7.58 15.89 -6.11
N LEU A 58 -6.43 16.16 -6.72
CA LEU A 58 -5.99 15.49 -7.94
C LEU A 58 -5.11 14.28 -7.60
N GLU A 59 -5.29 13.21 -8.38
CA GLU A 59 -4.56 11.95 -8.24
C GLU A 59 -3.66 11.73 -9.45
N GLU A 60 -2.39 11.40 -9.20
CA GLU A 60 -1.39 11.04 -10.20
C GLU A 60 -0.91 9.62 -9.91
N TYR A 61 -1.26 8.66 -10.77
CA TYR A 61 -0.81 7.27 -10.63
C TYR A 61 0.66 7.16 -11.07
N LEU A 62 1.54 6.86 -10.11
CA LEU A 62 2.98 6.77 -10.37
C LEU A 62 3.42 5.36 -10.73
N ALA A 63 2.92 4.35 -10.00
CA ALA A 63 3.31 2.96 -10.19
C ALA A 63 2.22 2.00 -9.68
N VAL A 64 2.26 0.77 -10.20
CA VAL A 64 1.44 -0.35 -9.72
C VAL A 64 2.36 -1.56 -9.54
N PHE A 65 2.32 -2.15 -8.36
CA PHE A 65 3.07 -3.36 -8.01
C PHE A 65 2.13 -4.53 -7.77
N GLU A 66 2.45 -5.70 -8.32
CA GLU A 66 1.63 -6.89 -8.09
C GLU A 66 1.84 -7.42 -6.67
N VAL A 67 0.74 -7.65 -5.96
CA VAL A 67 0.74 -8.25 -4.63
C VAL A 67 0.59 -9.77 -4.78
N ARG A 68 1.70 -10.49 -4.61
CA ARG A 68 1.73 -11.96 -4.59
C ARG A 68 2.12 -12.47 -3.21
N GLY A 69 1.12 -12.91 -2.45
CA GLY A 69 1.38 -13.46 -1.12
C GLY A 69 1.63 -12.34 -0.11
N ASP A 70 2.90 -12.11 0.20
CA ASP A 70 3.37 -11.14 1.20
C ASP A 70 3.30 -9.70 0.66
N ILE A 71 2.67 -8.82 1.44
CA ILE A 71 2.47 -7.41 1.09
C ILE A 71 3.71 -6.55 1.32
N GLU A 72 4.67 -6.99 2.15
CA GLU A 72 5.89 -6.23 2.41
C GLU A 72 6.80 -6.13 1.17
N VAL A 73 6.79 -7.14 0.31
CA VAL A 73 7.59 -7.15 -0.92
C VAL A 73 7.22 -5.97 -1.84
N PRO A 74 5.96 -5.81 -2.29
CA PRO A 74 5.59 -4.67 -3.12
C PRO A 74 5.69 -3.33 -2.36
N LEU A 75 5.56 -3.30 -1.04
CA LEU A 75 5.79 -2.09 -0.25
C LEU A 75 7.25 -1.64 -0.28
N LEU A 76 8.20 -2.57 -0.18
CA LEU A 76 9.63 -2.28 -0.32
C LEU A 76 9.94 -1.74 -1.72
N GLN A 77 9.36 -2.35 -2.76
CA GLN A 77 9.48 -1.86 -4.14
C GLN A 77 8.91 -0.45 -4.31
N ALA A 78 7.76 -0.17 -3.70
CA ALA A 78 7.17 1.17 -3.70
C ALA A 78 8.06 2.19 -2.99
N ARG A 79 8.66 1.82 -1.85
CA ARG A 79 9.61 2.68 -1.14
C ARG A 79 10.85 2.97 -1.98
N GLU A 80 11.48 1.94 -2.54
CA GLU A 80 12.63 2.08 -3.44
C GLU A 80 12.31 2.95 -4.67
N PHE A 81 11.09 2.83 -5.22
CA PHE A 81 10.62 3.66 -6.33
C PHE A 81 10.43 5.13 -5.94
N LEU A 82 10.03 5.42 -4.70
CA LEU A 82 9.82 6.78 -4.21
C LEU A 82 11.13 7.46 -3.77
N ASP A 83 12.12 6.67 -3.35
CA ASP A 83 13.45 7.14 -2.95
C ASP A 83 14.39 7.43 -4.15
N GLY A 84 14.07 6.90 -5.34
CA GLY A 84 14.84 7.05 -6.59
C GLY A 84 14.42 8.24 -7.45
#